data_AF-A0A6H2GZN7-F1
#
_entry.id   AF-A0A6H2GZN7-F1
#
_cell.length_a   1.000
_cell.length_b   1.000
_cell.length_c   1.000
_cell.angle_alpha   90.00
_cell.angle_beta   90.00
_cell.angle_gamma   90.00
#
_symmetry.space_group_name_H-M   'P 1'
#
loop_
_entity.id
_entity.type
_entity.pdbx_description
1 polymer ?
#
loop_
_entity_poly.entity_id
_entity_poly.type
_entity_poly.pdbx_seq_one_letter_code
_entity_poly.pdbx_strand_id
1 'polypeptide(L)'
;MNRHPSTESWTRYAAGLGDVPERLAMERHLESCEGCLNPFMAALAEPAGDGCEVALTSAAEAAKAQSAALERVRGAVLSELARELAREQAPPARPQQRRRSWTRHPAFHYGLAAALTLLLLGSGALGELGRQLEHASAVQPQKPPSISADGRSAPRAEASWSSRVVDRTSRLLNEWQSARYRDGGAS
;
A
#
# COMPACT_ATOMS: atom_id res chain seq x y z
N MET A 1 -33.85 -2.57 -15.89
CA MET A 1 -33.97 -3.75 -15.01
C MET A 1 -32.61 -4.44 -14.94
N ASN A 2 -31.88 -4.28 -13.84
CA ASN A 2 -30.67 -5.06 -13.60
C ASN A 2 -31.09 -6.43 -13.06
N ARG A 3 -30.72 -7.50 -13.73
CA ARG A 3 -31.06 -8.86 -13.32
C ARG A 3 -30.20 -9.20 -12.09
N HIS A 4 -30.84 -9.49 -10.96
CA HIS A 4 -30.13 -9.87 -9.73
C HIS A 4 -29.57 -11.30 -9.88
N PRO A 5 -28.32 -11.56 -9.46
CA PRO A 5 -27.76 -12.90 -9.41
C PRO A 5 -28.57 -13.79 -8.45
N SER A 6 -28.66 -15.08 -8.77
CA SER A 6 -29.35 -16.06 -7.91
C SER A 6 -28.56 -16.32 -6.62
N THR A 7 -29.24 -16.84 -5.61
CA THR A 7 -28.62 -17.27 -4.36
C THR A 7 -27.51 -18.29 -4.58
N GLU A 8 -27.67 -19.19 -5.57
CA GLU A 8 -26.66 -20.20 -5.93
C GLU A 8 -25.38 -19.57 -6.51
N SER A 9 -25.51 -18.48 -7.27
CA SER A 9 -24.34 -17.72 -7.73
C SER A 9 -23.60 -17.09 -6.54
N TRP A 10 -24.34 -16.51 -5.57
CA TRP A 10 -23.74 -15.92 -4.38
C TRP A 10 -23.05 -16.94 -3.49
N THR A 11 -23.60 -18.14 -3.32
CA THR A 11 -22.94 -19.22 -2.56
C THR A 11 -21.68 -19.72 -3.25
N ARG A 12 -21.71 -19.84 -4.58
CA ARG A 12 -20.52 -20.18 -5.38
C ARG A 12 -19.41 -19.13 -5.22
N TYR A 13 -19.77 -17.86 -5.33
CA TYR A 13 -18.85 -16.73 -5.12
C TYR A 13 -18.31 -16.66 -3.68
N ALA A 14 -19.17 -16.86 -2.68
CA ALA A 14 -18.78 -16.92 -1.27
C ALA A 14 -17.81 -18.07 -0.98
N ALA A 15 -17.98 -19.21 -1.66
CA ALA A 15 -17.06 -20.35 -1.62
C ALA A 15 -15.74 -20.12 -2.39
N GLY A 16 -15.56 -18.95 -3.02
CA GLY A 16 -14.38 -18.62 -3.83
C GLY A 16 -14.35 -19.33 -5.19
N LEU A 17 -15.46 -19.92 -5.63
CA LEU A 17 -15.60 -20.62 -6.90
C LEU A 17 -16.04 -19.64 -7.99
N GLY A 18 -15.45 -19.77 -9.19
CA GLY A 18 -15.75 -18.94 -10.36
C GLY A 18 -14.50 -18.29 -10.95
N ASP A 19 -14.55 -17.99 -12.24
CA ASP A 19 -13.43 -17.36 -12.94
C ASP A 19 -13.30 -15.88 -12.54
N VAL A 20 -12.10 -15.31 -12.66
CA VAL A 20 -11.81 -13.88 -12.40
C VAL A 20 -12.84 -12.92 -13.02
N PRO A 21 -13.24 -13.04 -14.30
CA PRO A 21 -14.26 -12.16 -14.88
C PRO A 21 -15.64 -12.29 -14.21
N GLU A 22 -16.04 -13.49 -13.79
CA GLU A 22 -17.32 -13.73 -13.10
C GLU A 22 -17.31 -13.07 -11.72
N ARG A 23 -16.21 -13.25 -10.98
CA ARG A 23 -16.03 -12.61 -9.67
C ARG A 23 -16.09 -11.09 -9.73
N LEU A 24 -15.38 -10.48 -10.69
CA LEU A 24 -15.40 -9.02 -10.88
C LEU A 24 -16.79 -8.50 -11.27
N ALA A 25 -17.59 -9.28 -12.00
CA ALA A 25 -18.97 -8.93 -12.32
C ALA A 25 -19.86 -8.94 -11.07
N MET A 26 -19.63 -9.90 -10.16
CA MET A 26 -20.35 -10.00 -8.89
C MET A 26 -19.97 -8.90 -7.92
N GLU A 27 -18.68 -8.56 -7.81
CA GLU A 27 -18.18 -7.43 -7.02
C GLU A 27 -18.82 -6.11 -7.48
N ARG A 28 -18.79 -5.84 -8.79
CA ARG A 28 -19.42 -4.66 -9.40
C ARG A 28 -20.93 -4.62 -9.16
N HIS A 29 -21.58 -5.78 -9.11
CA HIS A 29 -23.00 -5.86 -8.81
C HIS A 29 -23.28 -5.51 -7.33
N LEU A 30 -22.47 -5.98 -6.39
CA LEU A 30 -22.57 -5.60 -4.97
C LEU A 30 -22.34 -4.10 -4.76
N GLU A 31 -21.39 -3.51 -5.48
CA GLU A 31 -21.12 -2.06 -5.42
C GLU A 31 -22.30 -1.20 -5.91
N SER A 32 -23.09 -1.71 -6.86
CA SER A 32 -24.16 -0.95 -7.52
C SER A 32 -25.57 -1.33 -7.07
N CYS A 33 -25.73 -2.40 -6.28
CA CYS A 33 -27.02 -2.94 -5.89
C CYS A 33 -27.06 -3.37 -4.42
N GLU A 34 -27.49 -2.46 -3.55
CA GLU A 34 -27.67 -2.70 -2.11
C GLU A 34 -28.62 -3.88 -1.81
N GLY A 35 -29.63 -4.11 -2.66
CA GLY A 35 -30.57 -5.23 -2.52
C GLY A 35 -29.91 -6.62 -2.61
N CYS A 36 -28.71 -6.71 -3.19
CA CYS A 36 -27.95 -7.97 -3.29
C CYS A 36 -27.00 -8.20 -2.11
N LEU A 37 -26.86 -7.23 -1.20
CA LEU A 37 -25.99 -7.37 -0.04
C LEU A 37 -26.55 -8.40 0.96
N ASN A 38 -27.86 -8.38 1.19
CA ASN A 38 -28.52 -9.35 2.08
C ASN A 38 -28.39 -10.81 1.61
N PRO A 39 -28.70 -11.17 0.33
CA PRO A 39 -28.49 -12.54 -0.14
C PRO A 39 -27.01 -12.96 -0.15
N PHE A 40 -26.08 -12.02 -0.36
CA PHE A 40 -24.64 -12.30 -0.22
C PHE A 40 -24.25 -12.60 1.24
N MET A 41 -24.72 -11.79 2.20
CA MET A 41 -24.49 -12.04 3.63
C MET A 41 -25.07 -13.38 4.08
N ALA A 42 -26.24 -13.76 3.57
CA ALA A 42 -26.82 -15.09 3.82
C ALA A 42 -25.96 -16.21 3.22
N ALA A 43 -25.42 -16.02 2.02
CA ALA A 43 -24.54 -17.00 1.38
C ALA A 43 -23.20 -17.21 2.13
N LEU A 44 -22.70 -16.19 2.86
CA LEU A 44 -21.54 -16.32 3.75
C LEU A 44 -21.86 -17.05 5.06
N ALA A 45 -23.12 -17.03 5.49
CA ALA A 45 -23.56 -17.66 6.74
C ALA A 45 -23.82 -19.15 6.59
N GLU A 46 -24.04 -19.64 5.36
CA GLU A 46 -24.14 -21.08 5.09
C GLU A 46 -22.76 -21.73 5.28
N PRO A 47 -22.58 -22.60 6.29
CA PRO A 47 -21.34 -23.34 6.45
C PRO A 47 -21.19 -24.24 5.23
N ALA A 48 -20.16 -23.97 4.42
CA ALA A 48 -19.79 -24.81 3.28
C ALA A 48 -19.83 -26.29 3.70
N GLY A 49 -20.76 -27.03 3.10
CA GLY A 49 -21.03 -28.42 3.43
C GLY A 49 -19.79 -29.29 3.36
N ASP A 50 -19.65 -30.11 4.40
CA ASP A 50 -19.06 -31.46 4.46
C ASP A 50 -18.05 -31.84 3.36
N GLY A 51 -16.90 -31.16 3.37
CA GLY A 51 -15.72 -31.52 2.58
C GLY A 51 -14.43 -30.88 3.09
N CYS A 52 -14.50 -30.20 4.24
CA CYS A 52 -13.47 -29.27 4.71
C CYS A 52 -12.87 -29.68 6.07
N GLU A 53 -12.98 -30.95 6.48
CA GLU A 53 -12.49 -31.36 7.81
C GLU A 53 -10.95 -31.37 7.90
N VAL A 54 -10.25 -31.66 6.80
CA VAL A 54 -8.77 -31.71 6.77
C VAL A 54 -8.12 -30.32 6.57
N ALA A 55 -8.84 -29.38 5.92
CA ALA A 55 -8.36 -28.02 5.72
C ALA A 55 -8.69 -27.09 6.91
N LEU A 56 -9.83 -27.28 7.58
CA LEU A 56 -10.16 -26.52 8.80
C LEU A 56 -9.27 -26.88 9.98
N THR A 57 -8.88 -28.15 10.12
CA THR A 57 -7.98 -28.58 11.22
C THR A 57 -6.59 -27.98 11.07
N SER A 58 -6.02 -27.97 9.87
CA SER A 58 -4.72 -27.32 9.60
C SER A 58 -4.78 -25.79 9.73
N ALA A 59 -5.89 -25.14 9.33
CA ALA A 59 -6.10 -23.71 9.54
C ALA A 59 -6.31 -23.34 11.03
N ALA A 60 -7.04 -24.18 11.78
CA ALA A 60 -7.24 -23.99 13.22
C ALA A 60 -5.96 -24.24 14.02
N GLU A 61 -5.15 -25.23 13.63
CA GLU A 61 -3.83 -25.47 14.21
C GLU A 61 -2.86 -24.34 13.88
N ALA A 62 -2.90 -23.81 12.65
CA ALA A 62 -2.13 -22.62 12.27
C ALA A 62 -2.56 -21.39 13.08
N ALA A 63 -3.86 -21.17 13.31
CA ALA A 63 -4.37 -20.09 14.15
C ALA A 63 -3.94 -20.26 15.63
N LYS A 64 -3.92 -21.49 16.14
CA LYS A 64 -3.42 -21.80 17.50
C LYS A 64 -1.91 -21.63 17.62
N ALA A 65 -1.15 -21.96 16.57
CA ALA A 65 0.28 -21.70 16.50
C ALA A 65 0.58 -20.19 16.43
N GLN A 66 -0.22 -19.43 15.69
CA GLN A 66 -0.15 -17.97 15.62
C GLN A 66 -0.47 -17.32 16.96
N SER A 67 -1.51 -17.76 17.67
CA SER A 67 -1.83 -17.23 19.00
C SER A 67 -0.73 -17.56 20.03
N ALA A 68 -0.17 -18.77 19.98
CA ALA A 68 0.98 -19.14 20.81
C ALA A 68 2.23 -18.31 20.47
N ALA A 69 2.46 -17.97 19.20
CA ALA A 69 3.55 -17.09 18.79
C ALA A 69 3.34 -15.66 19.28
N LEU A 70 2.13 -15.14 19.16
CA LEU A 70 1.76 -13.81 19.64
C LEU A 70 1.91 -13.69 21.16
N GLU A 71 1.52 -14.71 21.93
CA GLU A 71 1.71 -14.75 23.38
C GLU A 71 3.19 -14.80 23.79
N ARG A 72 4.05 -15.48 23.03
CA ARG A 72 5.51 -15.43 23.27
C ARG A 72 6.09 -14.04 23.01
N VAL A 73 5.66 -13.39 21.92
CA VAL A 73 6.08 -12.01 21.60
C VAL A 73 5.59 -11.05 22.69
N ARG A 74 4.33 -11.18 23.11
CA ARG A 74 3.75 -10.40 24.20
C ARG A 74 4.53 -10.54 25.51
N GLY A 75 4.87 -11.78 25.90
CA GLY A 75 5.70 -12.04 27.07
C GLY A 75 7.09 -11.41 26.98
N ALA A 76 7.74 -11.51 25.81
CA ALA A 76 9.04 -10.90 25.58
C ALA A 76 8.98 -9.36 25.69
N VAL A 77 7.96 -8.74 25.08
CA VAL A 77 7.76 -7.27 25.14
C VAL A 77 7.50 -6.80 26.57
N LEU A 78 6.63 -7.47 27.32
CA LEU A 78 6.36 -7.13 28.73
C LEU A 78 7.61 -7.30 29.60
N SER A 79 8.43 -8.33 29.33
CA SER A 79 9.67 -8.55 30.05
C SER A 79 10.72 -7.48 29.76
N GLU A 80 10.82 -6.98 28.53
CA GLU A 80 11.76 -5.91 28.18
C GLU A 80 11.30 -4.57 28.77
N LEU A 81 10.00 -4.27 28.69
CA LEU A 81 9.43 -3.08 29.32
C LEU A 81 9.68 -3.07 30.84
N ALA A 82 9.51 -4.22 31.51
CA ALA A 82 9.83 -4.36 32.93
C ALA A 82 11.33 -4.14 33.23
N ARG A 83 12.23 -4.56 32.33
CA ARG A 83 13.68 -4.31 32.45
C ARG A 83 14.03 -2.85 32.21
N GLU A 84 13.36 -2.16 31.30
CA GLU A 84 13.53 -0.73 31.07
C GLU A 84 13.08 0.08 32.28
N LEU A 85 11.89 -0.22 32.82
CA LEU A 85 11.40 0.37 34.08
C LEU A 85 12.35 0.14 35.26
N ALA A 86 12.90 -1.07 35.39
CA ALA A 86 13.89 -1.37 36.43
C ALA A 86 15.23 -0.65 36.22
N ARG A 87 15.64 -0.38 34.97
CA ARG A 87 16.83 0.42 34.65
C ARG A 87 16.62 1.91 34.92
N GLU A 88 15.42 2.42 34.69
CA GLU A 88 15.06 3.82 34.98
C GLU A 88 14.98 4.09 36.49
N GLN A 89 14.57 3.10 37.28
CA GLN A 89 14.50 3.21 38.75
C GLN A 89 15.82 2.87 39.46
N ALA A 90 16.82 2.36 38.73
CA ALA A 90 18.13 2.09 39.29
C ALA A 90 18.89 3.39 39.57
N PRO A 91 19.56 3.53 40.73
CA PRO A 91 20.41 4.69 41.00
C PRO A 91 21.50 4.82 39.92
N PRO A 92 21.96 6.03 39.56
CA PRO A 92 22.88 6.24 38.45
C PRO A 92 24.21 5.52 38.72
N ALA A 93 24.36 4.32 38.16
CA ALA A 93 25.62 3.63 38.07
C ALA A 93 26.52 4.36 37.06
N ARG A 94 27.80 4.52 37.43
CA ARG A 94 28.86 5.22 36.69
C ARG A 94 28.85 4.90 35.18
N PRO A 95 29.25 5.86 34.31
CA PRO A 95 28.99 5.77 32.87
C PRO A 95 29.73 4.61 32.22
N GLN A 96 29.01 3.56 31.86
CA GLN A 96 29.48 2.56 30.90
C GLN A 96 29.26 3.08 29.48
N GLN A 97 30.17 3.92 29.02
CA GLN A 97 30.39 4.07 27.59
C GLN A 97 30.97 2.78 27.01
N ARG A 98 30.51 2.40 25.81
CA ARG A 98 31.27 1.74 24.70
C ARG A 98 30.60 0.53 24.01
N ARG A 99 29.27 0.51 23.83
CA ARG A 99 28.66 -0.39 22.81
C ARG A 99 27.55 0.25 21.97
N ARG A 100 27.58 1.58 21.76
CA ARG A 100 26.55 2.33 21.02
C ARG A 100 27.01 2.94 19.68
N SER A 101 28.17 2.55 19.13
CA SER A 101 28.73 3.24 17.96
C SER A 101 28.60 2.51 16.61
N TRP A 102 28.21 1.22 16.55
CA TRP A 102 28.24 0.51 15.25
C TRP A 102 27.08 0.92 14.32
N THR A 103 25.90 1.23 14.84
CA THR A 103 24.76 1.68 14.02
C THR A 103 24.88 3.13 13.52
N ARG A 104 25.99 3.82 13.81
CA ARG A 104 26.26 5.20 13.37
C ARG A 104 27.26 5.30 12.23
N HIS A 105 27.67 4.18 11.62
CA HIS A 105 28.64 4.22 10.51
C HIS A 105 27.95 4.51 9.17
N PRO A 106 28.31 5.61 8.46
CA PRO A 106 27.78 5.94 7.13
C PRO A 106 27.93 4.80 6.13
N ALA A 107 29.04 4.05 6.23
CA ALA A 107 29.30 2.88 5.40
C ALA A 107 28.22 1.79 5.51
N PHE A 108 27.56 1.65 6.66
CA PHE A 108 26.45 0.71 6.82
C PHE A 108 25.20 1.18 6.07
N HIS A 109 24.89 2.48 6.12
CA HIS A 109 23.78 3.07 5.36
C HIS A 109 24.00 2.96 3.85
N TYR A 110 25.21 3.24 3.37
CA TYR A 110 25.55 3.07 1.96
C TYR A 110 25.57 1.60 1.54
N GLY A 111 26.01 0.68 2.41
CA GLY A 111 25.96 -0.76 2.17
C GLY A 111 24.52 -1.27 2.03
N LEU A 112 23.61 -0.83 2.90
CA LEU A 112 22.19 -1.19 2.82
C LEU A 112 21.55 -0.66 1.53
N ALA A 113 21.84 0.59 1.15
CA ALA A 113 21.33 1.18 -0.10
C ALA A 113 21.86 0.45 -1.34
N ALA A 114 23.14 0.10 -1.37
CA ALA A 114 23.75 -0.66 -2.45
C ALA A 114 23.16 -2.08 -2.55
N ALA A 115 22.95 -2.75 -1.40
CA ALA A 115 22.30 -4.06 -1.36
C ALA A 115 20.88 -4.00 -1.91
N LEU A 116 20.07 -3.01 -1.51
CA LEU A 116 18.73 -2.81 -2.05
C LEU A 116 18.77 -2.58 -3.57
N THR A 117 19.72 -1.80 -4.07
CA THR A 117 19.89 -1.56 -5.51
C THR A 117 20.23 -2.85 -6.26
N LEU A 118 21.12 -3.68 -5.72
CA LEU A 118 21.47 -4.99 -6.29
C LEU A 118 20.30 -5.97 -6.24
N LEU A 119 19.51 -5.99 -5.17
CA LEU A 119 18.29 -6.79 -5.08
C LEU A 119 17.24 -6.34 -6.11
N LEU A 120 17.09 -5.04 -6.33
CA LEU A 120 16.16 -4.47 -7.30
C LEU A 120 16.61 -4.71 -8.76
N LEU A 121 17.92 -4.64 -9.00
CA LEU A 121 18.51 -4.90 -10.31
C LEU A 121 18.52 -6.40 -10.63
N GLY A 122 18.79 -7.25 -9.64
CA GLY A 122 18.81 -8.71 -9.78
C GLY A 122 17.42 -9.36 -9.82
N SER A 123 16.41 -8.75 -9.18
CA SER A 123 15.03 -9.27 -9.20
C SER A 123 14.26 -8.93 -10.48
N GLY A 124 14.79 -8.07 -11.35
CA GLY A 124 14.11 -7.64 -12.58
C GLY A 124 12.97 -6.63 -12.36
N ALA A 125 12.70 -6.22 -11.11
CA ALA A 125 11.67 -5.23 -10.78
C ALA A 125 11.93 -3.87 -11.46
N LEU A 126 13.20 -3.47 -11.60
CA LEU A 126 13.59 -2.27 -12.35
C LEU A 126 13.41 -2.43 -13.87
N GLY A 127 13.50 -3.65 -14.40
CA GLY A 127 13.26 -3.93 -15.82
C GLY A 127 11.80 -3.76 -16.20
N GLU A 128 10.89 -4.23 -15.34
CA GLU A 128 9.44 -4.07 -15.53
C GLU A 128 9.02 -2.59 -15.38
N LEU A 129 9.52 -1.89 -14.36
CA LEU A 129 9.33 -0.45 -14.22
C LEU A 129 9.90 0.33 -15.43
N GLY A 130 11.06 -0.06 -15.94
CA GLY A 130 11.67 0.51 -17.14
C GLY A 130 10.78 0.32 -18.37
N ARG A 131 10.22 -0.87 -18.59
CA ARG A 131 9.26 -1.12 -19.68
C ARG A 131 7.97 -0.33 -19.50
N GLN A 132 7.46 -0.17 -18.27
CA GLN A 132 6.27 0.65 -18.00
C GLN A 132 6.52 2.14 -18.20
N LEU A 133 7.71 2.64 -17.83
CA LEU A 133 8.16 4.01 -18.10
C LEU A 133 8.38 4.24 -19.61
N GLU A 134 8.88 3.25 -20.33
CA GLU A 134 9.05 3.28 -21.78
C GLU A 134 7.71 3.25 -22.51
N HIS A 135 6.73 2.47 -22.04
CA HIS A 135 5.36 2.52 -22.57
C HIS A 135 4.66 3.85 -22.25
N ALA A 136 4.87 4.40 -21.05
CA ALA A 136 4.32 5.70 -20.66
C ALA A 136 4.93 6.87 -21.45
N SER A 137 6.18 6.74 -21.90
CA SER A 137 6.87 7.72 -22.75
C SER A 137 6.63 7.49 -24.25
N ALA A 138 6.35 6.26 -24.69
CA ALA A 138 5.98 5.93 -26.07
C ALA A 138 4.58 6.41 -26.48
N VAL A 139 3.72 6.81 -25.53
CA VAL A 139 2.42 7.47 -25.80
C VAL A 139 2.58 8.96 -26.20
N GLN A 140 3.80 9.44 -26.48
CA GLN A 140 4.02 10.72 -27.15
C GLN A 140 4.28 10.52 -28.66
N PRO A 141 3.24 10.49 -29.52
CA PRO A 141 3.45 10.52 -30.94
C PRO A 141 3.79 11.94 -31.39
N GLN A 142 5.00 12.09 -31.97
CA GLN A 142 5.29 12.89 -33.18
C GLN A 142 5.23 14.43 -32.99
N LYS A 143 6.02 15.29 -33.61
CA LYS A 143 7.10 15.30 -34.62
C LYS A 143 7.41 16.81 -34.76
N PRO A 144 8.66 17.29 -34.91
CA PRO A 144 8.89 18.72 -35.06
C PRO A 144 8.51 19.17 -36.48
N PRO A 145 7.67 20.22 -36.66
CA PRO A 145 7.70 20.99 -37.87
C PRO A 145 8.52 22.26 -37.61
N SER A 146 9.62 22.35 -38.37
CA SER A 146 10.18 23.55 -38.97
C SER A 146 9.58 24.89 -38.52
N ILE A 147 10.45 25.72 -37.97
CA ILE A 147 10.31 27.17 -37.87
C ILE A 147 9.84 27.70 -39.24
N SER A 148 8.68 28.35 -39.26
CA SER A 148 8.34 29.32 -40.30
C SER A 148 7.82 30.55 -39.60
N ALA A 149 8.56 31.63 -39.83
CA ALA A 149 8.15 32.99 -39.52
C ALA A 149 6.90 33.29 -40.34
N ASP A 150 5.74 33.36 -39.69
CA ASP A 150 4.73 34.37 -40.02
C ASP A 150 3.62 34.37 -38.96
N GLY A 151 3.34 35.56 -38.45
CA GLY A 151 2.43 35.79 -37.34
C GLY A 151 0.96 35.76 -37.75
N ARG A 152 0.21 34.80 -37.19
CA ARG A 152 -1.07 34.98 -36.44
C ARG A 152 -1.81 33.65 -36.32
N SER A 153 -2.08 33.20 -35.09
CA SER A 153 -3.40 32.87 -34.53
C SER A 153 -3.31 32.06 -33.21
N ALA A 154 -4.03 32.54 -32.19
CA ALA A 154 -4.65 31.89 -31.03
C ALA A 154 -3.81 31.12 -29.95
N PRO A 155 -4.19 31.22 -28.65
CA PRO A 155 -3.40 30.76 -27.53
C PRO A 155 -3.62 29.27 -27.30
N ARG A 156 -2.74 28.44 -27.86
CA ARG A 156 -2.69 27.02 -27.51
C ARG A 156 -1.25 26.52 -27.49
N ALA A 157 -0.47 27.11 -26.58
CA ALA A 157 0.83 26.58 -26.18
C ALA A 157 0.66 25.80 -24.88
N GLU A 158 0.36 24.52 -25.07
CA GLU A 158 0.78 23.37 -24.27
C GLU A 158 1.60 23.69 -23.01
N ALA A 159 0.95 23.68 -21.85
CA ALA A 159 1.62 23.59 -20.57
C ALA A 159 2.37 22.26 -20.52
N SER A 160 3.69 22.34 -20.71
CA SER A 160 4.67 21.29 -20.48
C SER A 160 4.28 20.49 -19.23
N TRP A 161 4.32 19.16 -19.30
CA TRP A 161 4.02 18.31 -18.16
C TRP A 161 4.79 18.74 -16.89
N SER A 162 6.03 19.23 -17.04
CA SER A 162 6.80 19.78 -15.91
C SER A 162 6.14 21.01 -15.29
N SER A 163 5.62 21.93 -16.10
CA SER A 163 4.90 23.11 -15.61
C SER A 163 3.65 22.73 -14.81
N ARG A 164 2.95 21.65 -15.21
CA ARG A 164 1.77 21.17 -14.47
C ARG A 164 2.13 20.51 -13.15
N VAL A 165 3.23 19.75 -13.11
CA VAL A 165 3.72 19.14 -11.86
C VAL A 165 4.21 20.23 -10.90
N VAL A 166 4.97 21.21 -11.40
CA VAL A 166 5.44 22.37 -10.62
C VAL A 166 4.28 23.22 -10.10
N ASP A 167 3.26 23.47 -10.93
CA ASP A 167 2.06 24.17 -10.48
C ASP A 167 1.34 23.41 -9.36
N ARG A 168 1.26 22.08 -9.46
CA ARG A 168 0.60 21.25 -8.44
C ARG A 168 1.35 21.25 -7.12
N THR A 169 2.68 21.17 -7.16
CA THR A 169 3.51 21.22 -5.96
C THR A 169 3.52 22.62 -5.33
N SER A 170 3.55 23.68 -6.15
CA SER A 170 3.48 25.06 -5.64
C SER A 170 2.18 25.34 -4.90
N ARG A 171 1.03 24.84 -5.39
CA ARG A 171 -0.28 24.99 -4.74
C ARG A 171 -0.35 24.26 -3.40
N LEU A 172 0.17 23.04 -3.34
CA LEU A 172 0.23 22.26 -2.09
C LEU A 172 1.11 22.96 -1.04
N LEU A 173 2.27 23.47 -1.44
CA LEU A 173 3.15 24.23 -0.54
C LEU A 173 2.46 25.49 0.00
N ASN A 174 1.72 26.20 -0.85
CA ASN A 174 0.99 27.39 -0.45
C ASN A 174 -0.17 27.08 0.52
N GLU A 175 -0.88 25.97 0.28
CA GLU A 175 -1.94 25.49 1.17
C GLU A 175 -1.39 25.14 2.56
N TRP A 176 -0.22 24.49 2.63
CA TRP A 176 0.45 24.14 3.89
C TRP A 176 0.98 25.36 4.64
N GLN A 177 1.51 26.35 3.92
CA GLN A 177 1.89 27.63 4.53
C GLN A 177 0.66 28.35 5.08
N SER A 178 -0.42 28.42 4.30
CA SER A 178 -1.67 29.07 4.74
C SER A 178 -2.28 28.40 5.97
N ALA A 179 -2.25 27.07 6.05
CA ALA A 179 -2.76 26.31 7.19
C ALA A 179 -1.96 26.61 8.48
N ARG A 180 -0.63 26.73 8.39
CA ARG A 180 0.21 27.09 9.54
C ARG A 180 0.04 28.53 10.02
N TYR A 181 -0.16 29.49 9.11
CA TYR A 181 -0.36 30.88 9.50
C TYR A 181 -1.79 31.16 10.01
N ARG A 182 -2.77 30.32 9.67
CA ARG A 182 -4.15 30.44 10.18
C ARG A 182 -4.26 30.12 11.68
N ASP A 183 -3.40 29.26 12.21
CA ASP A 183 -3.41 28.90 13.64
C ASP A 183 -2.54 29.83 14.51
N GLY A 184 -1.86 30.83 13.92
CA GLY A 184 -1.04 31.82 14.64
C GLY A 184 -1.61 33.24 14.71
N GLY A 185 -2.80 33.47 14.16
CA GLY A 185 -3.40 34.81 13.97
C GLY A 185 -4.58 35.14 14.89
N ALA A 186 -4.63 34.54 16.08
CA ALA A 186 -5.56 34.93 17.14
C ALA A 186 -4.77 35.26 18.41
N SER A 187 -4.22 36.47 18.45
CA SER A 187 -3.84 37.18 19.68
C SER A 187 -3.92 38.67 19.41
#